data_AF-A0A531K7J4-F1
#
_entry.id   AF-A0A531K7J4-F1
#
_cell.length_a   1.000
_cell.length_b   1.000
_cell.length_c   1.000
_cell.angle_alpha   90.00
_cell.angle_beta   90.00
_cell.angle_gamma   90.00
#
_symmetry.space_group_name_H-M   'P 1'
#
loop_
_entity.id
_entity.type
_entity.pdbx_description
1 polymer ?
#
loop_
_entity_poly.entity_id
_entity_poly.type
_entity_poly.pdbx_seq_one_letter_code
_entity_poly.pdbx_strand_id
1 'polypeptide(L)'
;DDSSISIVAKKRDVVAALDRLEAELSETQHLIGHNIIRHDLPHLAAMRPRLANIVRSPIDTLWINPLAFPRNPYHHLVKHYHDGRLQAGHVNDPEMDARLVFQVLRNQLAALTQQNADQPDAVAAFHFLTTRMENP
;
A
#
# COMPACT_ATOMS: atom_id res chain seq x y z
N ASP A 1 -3.96 13.54 12.38
CA ASP A 1 -2.77 14.34 12.70
C ASP A 1 -1.63 13.72 11.91
N ASP A 2 -1.31 14.26 10.74
CA ASP A 2 -0.41 13.67 9.73
C ASP A 2 1.00 14.25 9.92
N SER A 3 1.54 14.05 11.12
CA SER A 3 2.79 14.66 11.59
C SER A 3 3.98 13.68 11.61
N SER A 4 3.82 12.46 11.09
CA SER A 4 4.93 11.52 10.98
C SER A 4 5.93 12.02 9.94
N ILE A 5 7.10 12.44 10.42
CA ILE A 5 8.24 12.90 9.62
C ILE A 5 8.75 11.72 8.78
N SER A 6 8.96 11.92 7.49
CA SER A 6 9.53 10.89 6.61
C SER A 6 10.94 10.48 7.08
N ILE A 7 11.21 9.17 7.11
CA ILE A 7 12.55 8.64 7.38
C ILE A 7 13.35 8.72 6.08
N VAL A 8 14.20 9.75 5.97
CA VAL A 8 15.05 9.96 4.79
C VAL A 8 16.50 9.61 5.12
N ALA A 9 17.11 8.77 4.29
CA ALA A 9 18.50 8.34 4.45
C ALA A 9 19.37 8.77 3.28
N LYS A 10 20.54 9.36 3.56
CA LYS A 10 21.64 9.42 2.59
C LYS A 10 22.42 8.11 2.66
N LYS A 11 23.15 7.75 1.59
CA LYS A 11 23.84 6.45 1.45
C LYS A 11 24.70 6.03 2.66
N ARG A 12 25.31 6.99 3.36
CA ARG A 12 26.15 6.73 4.56
C ARG A 12 25.35 6.49 5.85
N ASP A 13 24.08 6.88 5.88
CA ASP A 13 23.22 6.89 7.07
C ASP A 13 22.11 5.81 6.99
N VAL A 14 22.15 4.94 5.97
CA VAL A 14 21.12 3.92 5.70
C VAL A 14 20.94 2.95 6.86
N VAL A 15 22.02 2.56 7.54
CA VAL A 15 21.95 1.67 8.71
C VAL A 15 21.12 2.30 9.82
N ALA A 16 21.44 3.54 10.20
CA ALA A 16 20.73 4.26 11.26
C ALA A 16 19.26 4.54 10.87
N ALA A 17 18.99 4.82 9.60
CA ALA A 17 17.63 5.01 9.11
C ALA A 17 16.82 3.71 9.14
N LEU A 18 17.42 2.57 8.80
CA LEU A 18 16.78 1.25 8.92
C LEU A 18 16.50 0.90 10.38
N ASP A 19 17.41 1.22 11.30
CA ASP A 19 17.21 0.98 12.73
C ASP A 19 16.05 1.82 13.27
N ARG A 20 15.93 3.08 12.82
CA ARG A 20 14.80 3.94 13.15
C ARG A 20 13.49 3.45 12.53
N LEU A 21 13.52 2.99 11.28
CA LEU A 21 12.36 2.39 10.61
C LEU A 21 11.89 1.14 11.35
N GLU A 22 12.79 0.26 11.78
CA GLU A 22 12.47 -0.92 12.57
C GLU A 22 11.80 -0.55 13.91
N ALA A 23 12.31 0.47 14.60
CA ALA A 23 11.73 0.96 15.84
C ALA A 23 10.35 1.62 15.66
N GLU A 24 10.12 2.38 14.59
CA GLU A 24 8.81 2.99 14.34
C GLU A 24 7.77 1.95 13.88
N LEU A 25 8.19 0.92 13.14
CA LEU A 25 7.30 -0.14 12.68
C LEU A 25 6.85 -1.10 13.80
N SER A 26 7.60 -1.23 14.90
CA SER A 26 7.24 -2.16 15.99
C SER A 26 5.88 -1.84 16.63
N GLU A 27 5.46 -0.58 16.59
CA GLU A 27 4.20 -0.09 17.15
C GLU A 27 3.06 -0.03 16.10
N THR A 28 3.33 -0.41 14.85
CA THR A 28 2.35 -0.32 13.76
C THR A 28 1.57 -1.62 13.59
N GLN A 29 0.24 -1.52 13.47
CA GLN A 29 -0.62 -2.69 13.24
C GLN A 29 -0.64 -3.11 11.77
N HIS A 30 -0.63 -2.13 10.87
CA HIS A 30 -0.76 -2.32 9.44
C HIS A 30 0.25 -1.46 8.70
N LEU A 31 0.97 -2.08 7.77
CA LEU A 31 1.78 -1.36 6.79
C LEU A 31 0.96 -1.21 5.52
N ILE A 32 0.95 -0.02 4.93
CA ILE A 32 0.18 0.23 3.71
C ILE A 32 1.11 0.63 2.57
N GLY A 33 0.85 0.14 1.36
CA GLY A 33 1.58 0.55 0.17
C GLY A 33 0.87 0.16 -1.13
N HIS A 34 1.53 0.42 -2.25
CA HIS A 34 1.08 -0.01 -3.58
C HIS A 34 2.08 -1.02 -4.14
N ASN A 35 1.65 -2.27 -4.30
CA ASN A 35 2.51 -3.41 -4.63
C ASN A 35 3.54 -3.76 -3.53
N ILE A 36 3.28 -3.33 -2.30
CA ILE A 36 4.23 -3.41 -1.17
C ILE A 36 4.64 -4.84 -0.83
N ILE A 37 3.76 -5.82 -1.04
CA ILE A 37 4.02 -7.23 -0.72
C ILE A 37 5.05 -7.82 -1.68
N ARG A 38 4.98 -7.47 -2.96
CA ARG A 38 5.87 -8.03 -3.99
C ARG A 38 7.08 -7.16 -4.28
N HIS A 39 7.05 -5.89 -3.87
CA HIS A 39 8.09 -4.93 -4.19
C HIS A 39 8.89 -4.53 -2.94
N ASP A 40 8.35 -3.71 -2.07
CA ASP A 40 9.09 -3.08 -0.98
C ASP A 40 9.49 -4.07 0.12
N LEU A 41 8.57 -4.94 0.55
CA LEU A 41 8.82 -5.87 1.66
C LEU A 41 9.97 -6.86 1.39
N PRO A 42 10.09 -7.48 0.20
CA PRO A 42 11.26 -8.30 -0.12
C PRO A 42 12.59 -7.54 -0.01
N HIS A 43 12.63 -6.27 -0.43
CA HIS A 43 13.83 -5.45 -0.32
C HIS A 43 14.15 -5.07 1.12
N LEU A 44 13.13 -4.70 1.91
CA LEU A 44 13.30 -4.39 3.33
C LEU A 44 13.75 -5.62 4.13
N ALA A 45 13.16 -6.79 3.87
CA ALA A 45 13.53 -8.04 4.52
C ALA A 45 14.96 -8.48 4.19
N ALA A 46 15.42 -8.27 2.95
CA ALA A 46 16.80 -8.56 2.55
C ALA A 46 17.83 -7.69 3.31
N MET A 47 17.48 -6.44 3.63
CA MET A 47 18.35 -5.51 4.36
C MET A 47 18.25 -5.65 5.89
N ARG A 48 17.07 -6.02 6.40
CA ARG A 48 16.74 -6.19 7.81
C ARG A 48 15.76 -7.36 7.97
N PRO A 49 16.26 -8.60 8.15
CA PRO A 49 15.41 -9.79 8.27
C PRO A 49 14.38 -9.70 9.41
N ARG A 50 14.65 -8.92 10.46
CA ARG A 50 13.72 -8.69 11.57
C ARG A 50 12.45 -7.95 11.15
N LEU A 51 12.50 -7.09 10.13
CA LEU A 51 11.33 -6.37 9.61
C LEU A 51 10.26 -7.33 9.09
N ALA A 52 10.65 -8.50 8.56
CA ALA A 52 9.70 -9.51 8.11
C ALA A 52 8.80 -10.04 9.24
N ASN A 53 9.26 -10.00 10.49
CA ASN A 53 8.48 -10.44 11.65
C ASN A 53 7.58 -9.34 12.24
N ILE A 54 7.90 -8.08 11.94
CA ILE A 54 7.16 -6.90 12.42
C ILE A 54 5.95 -6.65 11.51
N VAL A 55 6.13 -6.80 10.19
CA VAL A 55 5.05 -6.56 9.21
C VAL A 55 4.14 -7.79 9.11
N ARG A 56 3.16 -7.88 10.01
CA ARG A 56 2.24 -9.04 10.07
C ARG A 56 1.04 -8.94 9.15
N SER A 57 0.58 -7.73 8.85
CA SER A 57 -0.67 -7.53 8.11
C SER A 57 -0.55 -6.35 7.14
N PRO A 58 0.24 -6.49 6.06
CA PRO A 58 0.37 -5.45 5.05
C PRO A 58 -0.92 -5.28 4.24
N ILE A 59 -1.34 -4.03 4.05
CA ILE A 59 -2.42 -3.61 3.18
C ILE A 59 -1.80 -3.21 1.84
N ASP A 60 -1.94 -4.07 0.85
CA ASP A 60 -1.48 -3.81 -0.51
C ASP A 60 -2.63 -3.28 -1.37
N THR A 61 -2.61 -1.99 -1.64
CA THR A 61 -3.65 -1.34 -2.45
C THR A 61 -3.71 -1.87 -3.89
N LEU A 62 -2.64 -2.47 -4.43
CA LEU A 62 -2.70 -3.07 -5.76
C LEU A 62 -3.64 -4.28 -5.80
N TRP A 63 -3.68 -5.08 -4.73
CA TRP A 63 -4.56 -6.25 -4.64
C TRP A 63 -6.03 -5.88 -4.40
N ILE A 64 -6.28 -4.73 -3.78
CA ILE A 64 -7.64 -4.23 -3.52
C ILE A 64 -8.28 -3.64 -4.79
N ASN A 65 -7.47 -3.10 -5.72
CA ASN A 65 -7.94 -2.48 -6.97
C ASN A 65 -8.99 -3.31 -7.76
N PRO A 66 -8.77 -4.59 -8.09
CA PRO A 66 -9.76 -5.38 -8.83
C PRO A 66 -11.07 -5.58 -8.09
N LEU A 67 -11.06 -5.55 -6.74
CA LEU A 67 -12.28 -5.68 -5.93
C LEU A 67 -13.06 -4.37 -5.91
N ALA A 68 -12.37 -3.26 -5.65
CA ALA A 68 -12.97 -1.93 -5.58
C ALA A 68 -13.43 -1.39 -6.94
N PHE A 69 -12.73 -1.75 -8.03
CA PHE A 69 -12.97 -1.24 -9.38
C PHE A 69 -13.02 -2.35 -10.44
N PRO A 70 -13.96 -3.32 -10.34
CA PRO A 70 -13.94 -4.55 -11.15
C PRO A 70 -14.07 -4.30 -12.66
N ARG A 71 -14.70 -3.18 -13.07
CA ARG A 71 -14.82 -2.80 -14.49
C ARG A 71 -13.59 -2.08 -15.02
N ASN A 72 -12.78 -1.47 -14.16
CA ASN A 72 -11.61 -0.70 -14.57
C ASN A 72 -10.55 -0.60 -13.45
N PRO A 73 -9.87 -1.70 -13.11
CA PRO A 73 -9.04 -1.82 -11.90
C PRO A 73 -7.87 -0.81 -11.83
N TYR A 74 -7.38 -0.35 -12.97
CA TYR A 74 -6.17 0.46 -13.07
C TYR A 74 -6.43 1.97 -13.19
N HIS A 75 -7.67 2.39 -13.48
CA HIS A 75 -7.93 3.75 -13.96
C HIS A 75 -7.76 4.87 -12.93
N HIS A 76 -7.80 4.56 -11.63
CA HIS A 76 -7.77 5.57 -10.59
C HIS A 76 -6.35 6.04 -10.25
N LEU A 77 -5.38 5.12 -10.11
CA LEU A 77 -3.96 5.47 -10.03
C LEU A 77 -3.45 6.03 -11.35
N VAL A 78 -3.86 5.41 -12.46
CA VAL A 78 -3.49 5.85 -13.81
C VAL A 78 -3.98 7.26 -14.07
N LYS A 79 -5.15 7.72 -13.62
CA LYS A 79 -5.58 9.12 -13.79
C LYS A 79 -4.71 10.12 -13.01
N HIS A 80 -4.34 9.83 -11.77
CA HIS A 80 -3.43 10.70 -11.00
C HIS A 80 -2.04 10.80 -11.65
N TYR A 81 -1.57 9.70 -12.26
CA TYR A 81 -0.31 9.64 -13.01
C TYR A 81 -0.41 10.10 -14.48
N HIS A 82 -1.58 10.00 -15.13
CA HIS A 82 -1.79 10.37 -16.54
C HIS A 82 -2.21 11.82 -16.72
N ASP A 83 -2.84 12.46 -15.74
CA ASP A 83 -2.97 13.93 -15.75
C ASP A 83 -1.59 14.60 -15.58
N GLY A 84 -0.56 13.81 -15.21
CA GLY A 84 0.84 14.19 -15.13
C GLY A 84 1.77 13.33 -15.99
N ARG A 85 1.43 13.06 -17.26
CA ARG A 85 2.39 12.69 -18.30
C ARG A 85 3.29 11.47 -17.97
N LEU A 86 3.03 10.35 -18.64
CA LEU A 86 4.09 9.43 -19.09
C LEU A 86 5.02 10.15 -20.11
N GLN A 87 5.63 11.25 -19.70
CA GLN A 87 6.80 11.83 -20.32
C GLN A 87 8.00 11.25 -19.59
N ALA A 88 8.86 10.59 -20.35
CA ALA A 88 10.21 10.25 -19.93
C ALA A 88 10.84 11.48 -19.22
N GLY A 89 10.94 11.43 -17.88
CA GLY A 89 11.49 12.54 -17.10
C GLY A 89 10.86 12.81 -15.73
N HIS A 90 9.77 12.15 -15.31
CA HIS A 90 9.28 12.33 -13.94
C HIS A 90 10.30 11.77 -12.94
N VAL A 91 10.79 12.62 -12.04
CA VAL A 91 11.70 12.25 -10.96
C VAL A 91 10.94 11.38 -9.98
N ASN A 92 11.51 10.23 -9.61
CA ASN A 92 10.92 9.34 -8.61
C ASN A 92 10.84 10.08 -7.26
N ASP A 93 9.65 10.16 -6.67
CA ASP A 93 9.39 10.74 -5.36
C ASP A 93 8.69 9.71 -4.45
N PRO A 94 9.46 8.88 -3.73
CA PRO A 94 8.91 7.84 -2.86
C PRO A 94 8.04 8.37 -1.71
N GLU A 95 8.28 9.60 -1.25
CA GLU A 95 7.45 10.20 -0.19
C GLU A 95 6.07 10.56 -0.74
N MET A 96 6.04 11.20 -1.92
CA MET A 96 4.77 11.48 -2.59
C MET A 96 4.00 10.20 -2.90
N ASP A 97 4.68 9.16 -3.39
CA ASP A 97 4.08 7.85 -3.64
C ASP A 97 3.47 7.25 -2.37
N ALA A 98 4.21 7.24 -1.25
CA ALA A 98 3.71 6.75 0.03
C ALA A 98 2.48 7.53 0.53
N ARG A 99 2.45 8.86 0.32
CA ARG A 99 1.28 9.69 0.66
C ARG A 99 0.07 9.40 -0.25
N LEU A 100 0.30 9.22 -1.55
CA LEU A 100 -0.76 8.92 -2.52
C LEU A 100 -1.46 7.60 -2.22
N VAL A 101 -0.77 6.61 -1.68
CA VAL A 101 -1.38 5.32 -1.29
C VAL A 101 -2.56 5.51 -0.32
N PHE A 102 -2.48 6.46 0.62
CA PHE A 102 -3.59 6.73 1.53
C PHE A 102 -4.82 7.29 0.79
N GLN A 103 -4.62 8.13 -0.22
CA GLN A 103 -5.70 8.61 -1.08
C GLN A 103 -6.30 7.46 -1.89
N VAL A 104 -5.46 6.56 -2.44
CA VAL A 104 -5.91 5.36 -3.14
C VAL A 104 -6.77 4.49 -2.23
N LEU A 105 -6.31 4.18 -1.01
CA LEU A 105 -7.08 3.37 -0.07
C LEU A 105 -8.41 4.02 0.28
N ARG A 106 -8.44 5.34 0.54
CA ARG A 106 -9.70 6.06 0.80
C ARG A 106 -10.69 5.91 -0.35
N ASN A 107 -10.22 6.03 -1.59
CA ASN A 107 -11.06 5.84 -2.78
C ASN A 107 -11.57 4.39 -2.89
N GLN A 108 -10.70 3.41 -2.61
CA GLN A 108 -11.07 1.99 -2.62
C GLN A 108 -12.13 1.66 -1.56
N LEU A 109 -11.98 2.19 -0.35
CA LEU A 109 -12.96 2.01 0.73
C LEU A 109 -14.31 2.64 0.38
N ALA A 110 -14.31 3.84 -0.22
CA ALA A 110 -15.53 4.49 -0.68
C ALA A 110 -16.22 3.67 -1.80
N ALA A 111 -15.45 3.16 -2.77
CA ALA A 111 -15.97 2.32 -3.84
C ALA A 111 -16.56 1.01 -3.33
N LEU A 112 -15.86 0.30 -2.43
CA LEU A 112 -16.36 -0.93 -1.80
C LEU A 112 -17.63 -0.67 -0.97
N THR A 113 -17.69 0.45 -0.26
CA THR A 113 -18.88 0.86 0.50
C THR A 113 -20.08 1.08 -0.43
N GLN A 114 -19.88 1.79 -1.53
CA GLN A 114 -20.93 2.01 -2.53
C GLN A 114 -21.34 0.70 -3.22
N GLN A 115 -20.39 -0.14 -3.60
CA GLN A 115 -20.66 -1.45 -4.18
C GLN A 115 -21.47 -2.34 -3.24
N ASN A 116 -21.22 -2.28 -1.92
CA ASN A 116 -21.98 -3.04 -0.94
C ASN A 116 -23.43 -2.54 -0.83
N ALA A 117 -23.66 -1.23 -1.00
CA ALA A 117 -25.00 -0.67 -1.04
C ALA A 117 -25.76 -1.09 -2.32
N ASP A 118 -25.06 -1.14 -3.46
CA ASP A 118 -25.68 -1.44 -4.77
C ASP A 118 -25.82 -2.95 -5.03
N GLN A 119 -24.84 -3.74 -4.62
CA GLN A 119 -24.64 -5.16 -4.93
C GLN A 119 -24.03 -5.91 -3.73
N PRO A 120 -24.78 -6.07 -2.62
CA PRO A 120 -24.26 -6.68 -1.39
C PRO A 120 -23.75 -8.12 -1.60
N ASP A 121 -24.41 -8.90 -2.46
CA ASP A 121 -24.00 -10.29 -2.75
C ASP A 121 -22.61 -10.36 -3.40
N ALA A 122 -22.26 -9.38 -4.24
CA ALA A 122 -20.94 -9.33 -4.87
C ALA A 122 -19.84 -9.05 -3.84
N VAL A 123 -20.08 -8.11 -2.92
CA VAL A 123 -19.12 -7.79 -1.85
C VAL A 123 -19.00 -8.94 -0.86
N ALA A 124 -20.10 -9.61 -0.53
CA ALA A 124 -20.09 -10.83 0.27
C ALA A 124 -19.28 -11.95 -0.40
N ALA A 125 -19.44 -12.14 -1.70
CA ALA A 125 -18.64 -13.10 -2.48
C ALA A 125 -17.15 -12.72 -2.49
N PHE A 126 -16.81 -11.44 -2.67
CA PHE A 126 -15.42 -10.98 -2.58
C PHE A 126 -14.83 -11.26 -1.21
N HIS A 127 -15.52 -10.87 -0.14
CA HIS A 127 -15.07 -11.14 1.23
C HIS A 127 -14.81 -12.63 1.43
N PHE A 128 -15.78 -13.49 1.09
CA PHE A 128 -15.65 -14.94 1.20
C PHE A 128 -14.45 -15.49 0.41
N LEU A 129 -14.23 -15.03 -0.82
CA LEU A 129 -13.16 -15.54 -1.68
C LEU A 129 -11.77 -15.05 -1.26
N THR A 130 -11.67 -13.91 -0.58
CA THR A 130 -10.38 -13.28 -0.24
C THR A 130 -9.97 -13.43 1.22
N THR A 131 -10.90 -13.71 2.14
CA THR A 131 -10.57 -13.93 3.57
C THR A 131 -10.42 -15.41 3.93
N ARG A 132 -10.78 -16.34 3.04
CA ARG A 132 -10.75 -17.78 3.31
C ARG A 132 -9.38 -18.46 3.20
N MET A 133 -8.30 -17.70 3.03
CA MET A 133 -6.94 -18.26 2.96
C MET A 133 -6.10 -18.05 4.23
N GLU A 134 -6.63 -17.43 5.29
CA GLU A 134 -5.94 -17.38 6.58
C GLU A 134 -6.32 -18.60 7.46
N ASN A 135 -5.67 -19.73 7.15
CA ASN A 135 -5.50 -20.99 7.92
C ASN A 135 -6.73 -21.85 8.35
N PRO A 136 -6.78 -23.15 7.97
CA PRO A 136 -7.32 -24.20 8.87
C PRO A 136 -6.45 -24.41 10.11
#